data_AF-A0A3P6RH46-F1
#
_entry.id   AF-A0A3P6RH46-F1
#
_cell.length_a   1.000
_cell.length_b   1.000
_cell.length_c   1.000
_cell.angle_alpha   90.00
_cell.angle_beta   90.00
_cell.angle_gamma   90.00
#
_symmetry.space_group_name_H-M   'P 1'
#
loop_
_entity.id
_entity.type
_entity.pdbx_description
1 polymer ?
#
loop_
_entity_poly.entity_id
_entity_poly.type
_entity_poly.pdbx_seq_one_letter_code
_entity_poly.pdbx_strand_id
1 'polypeptide(L)' 'MLFLLRDAFSIRLNFLEIGVFATLICAVDPVAVLTVFEDIHVNELLYICVFGESLLNDAVTIVSLENVLDFYSRESRRLV' A
#
# COMPACT_ATOMS: atom_id res chain seq x y z
N MET A 1 5.19 31.34 -6.33
CA MET A 1 5.11 30.63 -7.63
C MET A 1 4.40 29.28 -7.50
N LEU A 2 4.77 28.42 -6.53
CA LEU A 2 4.15 27.10 -6.35
C LEU A 2 2.64 27.13 -6.01
N PHE A 3 2.20 28.12 -5.23
CA PHE A 3 0.79 28.27 -4.83
C PHE A 3 -0.17 28.54 -6.02
N LEU A 4 0.32 29.08 -7.13
CA LEU A 4 -0.48 29.35 -8.33
C LEU A 4 -0.79 28.09 -9.15
N LEU A 5 -0.01 27.01 -8.95
CA LEU A 5 -0.24 25.72 -9.60
C LEU A 5 -1.16 24.81 -8.78
N ARG A 6 -1.61 25.25 -7.59
CA ARG A 6 -2.42 24.46 -6.67
C ARG A 6 -3.68 23.91 -7.35
N ASP A 7 -4.41 24.76 -8.03
CA ASP A 7 -5.67 24.37 -8.68
C ASP A 7 -5.42 23.63 -10.01
N ALA A 8 -4.24 23.80 -10.62
CA ALA A 8 -3.85 23.08 -11.83
C ALA A 8 -3.54 21.58 -11.58
N PHE A 9 -3.15 21.21 -10.36
CA PHE A 9 -2.90 19.83 -9.94
C PHE A 9 -3.92 19.30 -8.92
N SER A 10 -5.03 20.00 -8.71
CA SER A 10 -6.04 19.55 -7.76
C SER A 10 -6.89 18.44 -8.36
N ILE A 11 -6.82 17.24 -7.77
CA ILE A 11 -7.72 16.13 -8.06
C ILE A 11 -8.68 16.00 -6.88
N ARG A 12 -9.98 16.01 -7.14
CA ARG A 12 -10.98 15.67 -6.11
C ARG A 12 -11.08 14.15 -6.04
N LEU A 13 -10.60 13.57 -4.96
CA LEU A 13 -10.73 12.15 -4.67
C LEU A 13 -11.82 11.94 -3.61
N ASN A 14 -12.66 10.94 -3.83
CA ASN A 14 -13.58 10.44 -2.82
C ASN A 14 -12.86 9.48 -1.85
N PHE A 15 -13.50 9.18 -0.72
CA PHE A 15 -12.89 8.34 0.33
C PHE A 15 -12.49 6.95 -0.17
N LEU A 16 -13.26 6.36 -1.11
CA LEU A 16 -12.95 5.05 -1.66
C LEU A 16 -11.80 5.09 -2.66
N GLU A 17 -11.69 6.13 -3.47
CA GLU A 17 -10.54 6.34 -4.36
C GLU A 17 -9.25 6.50 -3.54
N ILE A 18 -9.33 7.23 -2.42
CA ILE A 18 -8.22 7.31 -1.45
C ILE A 18 -7.94 5.94 -0.84
N GLY A 19 -8.98 5.18 -0.47
CA GLY A 19 -8.85 3.82 0.06
C GLY A 19 -8.17 2.85 -0.90
N VAL A 20 -8.54 2.86 -2.18
CA VAL A 20 -7.92 2.04 -3.24
C VAL A 20 -6.46 2.44 -3.44
N PHE A 21 -6.16 3.74 -3.46
CA PHE A 21 -4.77 4.21 -3.56
C PHE A 21 -3.95 3.80 -2.32
N ALA A 22 -4.53 3.91 -1.13
CA ALA A 22 -3.87 3.56 0.13
C ALA A 22 -3.53 2.08 0.22
N THR A 23 -4.44 1.18 -0.21
CA THR A 23 -4.15 -0.26 -0.23
C THR A 23 -3.08 -0.60 -1.27
N LEU A 24 -3.06 0.08 -2.42
CA LEU A 24 -2.02 -0.09 -3.45
C LEU A 24 -0.60 0.23 -2.94
N ILE A 25 -0.43 1.30 -2.16
CA ILE A 25 0.87 1.71 -1.64
C ILE A 25 1.27 1.00 -0.34
N CYS A 26 0.36 0.24 0.27
CA CYS A 26 0.63 -0.50 1.51
C CYS A 26 1.49 -1.76 1.26
N ALA A 27 1.49 -2.30 0.04
CA ALA A 27 2.28 -3.48 -0.36
C ALA A 27 3.78 -3.17 -0.57
N VAL A 28 4.29 -2.07 -0.02
CA VAL A 28 5.71 -1.72 -0.18
C VAL A 28 6.54 -2.57 0.75
N ASP A 29 7.24 -3.53 0.15
CA ASP A 29 8.04 -4.50 0.87
C ASP A 29 9.54 -4.17 0.74
N PRO A 30 10.30 -4.00 1.84
CA PRO A 30 11.69 -3.58 1.79
C PRO A 30 12.63 -4.77 1.51
N VAL A 31 12.34 -5.58 0.49
CA VAL A 31 13.15 -6.76 0.11
C VAL A 31 14.61 -6.39 -0.10
N ALA A 32 14.88 -5.20 -0.65
CA ALA A 32 16.24 -4.68 -0.80
C ALA A 32 16.97 -4.45 0.53
N VAL A 33 16.26 -4.10 1.60
CA VAL A 33 16.84 -3.91 2.95
C VAL A 33 17.16 -5.26 3.57
N LEU A 34 16.30 -6.27 3.36
CA LEU A 34 16.54 -7.65 3.78
C LEU A 34 17.82 -8.22 3.13
N THR A 35 18.00 -8.03 1.81
CA THR A 35 19.20 -8.49 1.10
C THR A 35 20.48 -7.81 1.61
N VAL A 36 20.42 -6.51 1.88
CA VAL A 36 21.57 -5.78 2.45
C VAL A 36 21.89 -6.25 3.88
N PHE A 37 20.88 -6.63 4.67
CA PHE A 37 21.06 -7.14 6.03
C PHE A 37 21.72 -8.52 6.06
N GLU A 38 21.41 -9.38 5.09
CA GLU A 38 22.06 -10.68 4.91
C GLU A 38 23.55 -10.51 4.56
N ASP A 39 23.87 -9.57 3.66
CA ASP A 39 25.26 -9.27 3.23
C ASP A 39 26.16 -8.75 4.36
N ILE A 40 25.61 -8.05 5.35
CA ILE A 40 26.36 -7.52 6.51
C ILE A 40 26.40 -8.48 7.72
N HIS A 41 25.93 -9.73 7.56
CA HIS A 41 25.86 -10.75 8.63
C HIS A 41 25.03 -10.30 9.84
N VAL A 42 23.85 -9.72 9.59
CA VAL A 42 22.87 -9.45 10.65
C VAL A 42 22.34 -10.76 11.25
N ASN A 43 21.94 -10.69 12.53
CA ASN A 43 21.35 -11.78 13.29
C ASN A 43 20.21 -12.48 12.53
N GLU A 44 20.31 -13.80 12.36
CA GLU A 44 19.32 -14.64 11.64
C GLU A 44 17.88 -14.46 12.16
N LEU A 45 17.69 -14.21 13.47
CA LEU A 45 16.38 -13.95 14.04
C LEU A 45 15.75 -12.66 13.48
N LEU A 46 16.56 -11.62 13.28
CA LEU A 46 16.09 -10.35 12.74
C LEU A 46 15.67 -10.51 11.28
N TYR A 47 16.42 -11.29 10.50
CA TYR A 47 16.08 -11.64 9.13
C TYR A 47 14.73 -12.38 9.07
N ILE A 48 14.56 -13.43 9.89
CA ILE A 48 13.30 -14.20 9.93
C ILE A 48 12.12 -13.33 10.34
N CYS A 49 12.29 -12.44 11.31
CA CYS A 49 11.23 -11.53 11.75
C CYS A 49 10.80 -10.56 10.65
N VAL A 50 11.75 -9.88 10.00
CA VAL A 50 11.44 -8.91 8.94
C VAL A 50 10.87 -9.63 7.70
N PHE A 51 11.38 -10.81 7.35
CA PHE A 51 10.80 -11.64 6.30
C PHE A 51 9.35 -12.05 6.60
N GLY A 52 9.07 -12.45 7.85
CA GLY A 52 7.71 -12.79 8.27
C GLY A 52 6.77 -11.59 8.27
N GLU A 53 7.24 -10.41 8.68
CA GLU A 53 6.50 -9.14 8.61
C GLU A 53 6.14 -8.78 7.17
N SER A 54 7.12 -8.86 6.28
CA SER A 54 6.98 -8.65 4.83
C SER A 54 5.89 -9.54 4.21
N LEU A 55 5.97 -10.85 4.45
CA LEU A 55 4.96 -11.80 3.99
C LEU A 55 3.56 -11.52 4.55
N LEU A 56 3.46 -11.15 5.84
CA LEU A 56 2.19 -10.83 6.46
C LEU A 56 1.58 -9.54 5.88
N ASN A 57 2.42 -8.53 5.65
CA ASN A 57 2.01 -7.26 5.06
C ASN A 57 1.44 -7.46 3.65
N ASP A 58 2.09 -8.27 2.82
CA ASP A 58 1.59 -8.63 1.49
C ASP A 58 0.23 -9.32 1.56
N ALA A 59 0.09 -10.33 2.43
CA ALA A 59 -1.16 -11.06 2.60
C ALA A 59 -2.32 -10.14 3.05
N VAL A 60 -2.07 -9.26 4.04
CA VAL A 60 -3.08 -8.33 4.56
C VAL A 60 -3.43 -7.27 3.52
N THR A 61 -2.45 -6.81 2.74
CA THR A 61 -2.66 -5.79 1.70
C THR A 61 -3.54 -6.31 0.57
N ILE A 62 -3.31 -7.54 0.10
CA ILE A 62 -4.13 -8.18 -0.93
C ILE A 62 -5.59 -8.27 -0.47
N VAL A 63 -5.83 -8.78 0.74
CA VAL A 63 -7.19 -8.92 1.30
C VAL A 63 -7.85 -7.55 1.47
N SER A 64 -7.10 -6.55 1.92
CA SER A 64 -7.61 -5.18 2.07
C SER A 64 -7.99 -4.56 0.72
N LEU A 65 -7.19 -4.78 -0.32
CA LEU A 65 -7.47 -4.32 -1.67
C LEU A 65 -8.76 -4.95 -2.21
N GLU A 66 -8.94 -6.27 -2.06
CA GLU A 66 -10.16 -6.98 -2.48
C GLU A 66 -11.40 -6.41 -1.80
N ASN A 67 -11.35 -6.18 -0.49
CA ASN A 67 -12.47 -5.63 0.27
C ASN A 67 -12.84 -4.21 -0.17
N VAL A 68 -11.84 -3.35 -0.38
CA VAL A 68 -12.07 -1.97 -0.84
C VAL A 68 -12.64 -1.95 -2.27
N LEU A 69 -12.14 -2.81 -3.15
CA LEU A 69 -12.65 -2.94 -4.53
C LEU A 69 -14.08 -3.48 -4.58
N ASP A 70 -14.43 -4.46 -3.73
CA ASP A 70 -15.80 -4.95 -3.63
C ASP A 70 -16.74 -3.84 -3.14
N PHE A 71 -16.33 -3.09 -2.11
CA PHE A 71 -17.11 -1.96 -1.62
C PHE A 71 -17.29 -0.88 -2.70
N TYR A 72 -16.21 -0.51 -3.40
CA TYR A 72 -16.26 0.43 -4.53
C TYR A 72 -17.20 -0.04 -5.65
N SER A 73 -17.18 -1.33 -5.97
CA SER A 73 -18.04 -1.94 -6.98
C SER A 73 -19.52 -1.98 -6.57
N ARG A 74 -19.81 -2.08 -5.27
CA ARG A 74 -21.17 -1.99 -4.74
C ARG A 74 -21.69 -0.57 -4.77
N GLU A 75 -20.88 0.41 -4.37
CA GLU A 75 -21.25 1.82 -4.39
C GLU A 75 -21.50 2.32 -5.82
N SER A 76 -20.63 1.93 -6.76
CA SER A 76 -20.80 2.26 -8.19
C SER A 76 -22.09 1.70 -8.77
N ARG A 77 -22.55 0.53 -8.31
CA ARG A 77 -23.83 -0.09 -8.72
C ARG A 77 -25.06 0.53 -8.06
N ARG A 78 -24.92 1.27 -6.96
CA ARG A 78 -26.05 2.00 -6.34
C ARG A 78 -26.36 3.33 -7.03
N LEU A 79 -25.40 3.84 -7.81
CA LEU A 79 -25.50 5.11 -8.51
C LEU A 79 -26.00 4.98 -9.97
N VAL A 80 -26.28 3.75 -10.43
CA VAL A 80 -26.96 3.39 -11.70
C VAL A 80 -28.33 2.79 -11.41
#